data_AF-A0A2V8RYG5-F1
#
_entry.id   AF-A0A2V8RYG5-F1
#
_cell.length_a   1.000
_cell.length_b   1.000
_cell.length_c   1.000
_cell.angle_alpha   90.00
_cell.angle_beta   90.00
_cell.angle_gamma   90.00
#
_symmetry.space_group_name_H-M   'P 1'
#
loop_
_entity.id
_entity.type
_entity.pdbx_description
1 polymer ?
#
loop_
_entity_poly.entity_id
_entity_poly.type
_entity_poly.pdbx_seq_one_letter_code
_entity_poly.pdbx_strand_id
1 'polypeptide(L)'
;MSMPEIPPPVPSTTTPQPPPAGMSSADIYSIAVTFAIGVGLAILASISAHYVGLRAGSTWVLWLAVAVGGLGGLAHEIAQSGGKILFFKKETDGMYLGSLAGVTLGAVAGLLAVRGLIVNPTVQPGAIQLVYESFLAGLALKGIAEAAGGQAIPPAPAPGQPSPPK
;
A
#
# COMPACT_ATOMS: atom_id res chain seq x y z
N MET A 1 -34.50 38.16 40.91
CA MET A 1 -33.53 37.52 39.98
C MET A 1 -33.73 36.02 40.10
N SER A 2 -34.51 35.45 39.20
CA SER A 2 -34.75 34.01 39.12
C SER A 2 -33.57 33.39 38.38
N MET A 3 -32.89 32.44 39.02
CA MET A 3 -31.83 31.65 38.36
C MET A 3 -32.44 30.81 37.23
N PRO A 4 -31.83 30.77 36.03
CA PRO A 4 -32.27 29.88 34.96
C PRO A 4 -32.06 28.42 35.38
N GLU A 5 -33.15 27.65 35.31
CA GLU A 5 -33.17 26.23 35.59
C GLU A 5 -32.38 25.47 34.51
N ILE A 6 -31.32 24.77 34.92
CA ILE A 6 -30.49 23.97 34.02
C ILE A 6 -31.29 22.72 33.65
N PRO A 7 -31.59 22.48 32.36
CA PRO A 7 -32.33 21.29 31.95
C PRO A 7 -31.54 20.03 32.31
N PRO A 8 -32.22 18.94 32.70
CA PRO A 8 -31.56 17.69 33.04
C PRO A 8 -30.78 17.13 31.85
N PRO A 9 -29.65 16.43 32.09
CA PRO A 9 -28.88 15.80 31.04
C PRO A 9 -29.75 14.79 30.29
N VAL A 10 -29.78 14.92 28.96
CA VAL A 10 -30.48 13.99 28.09
C VAL A 10 -29.84 12.60 28.25
N PRO A 11 -30.60 11.55 28.57
CA PRO A 11 -30.06 10.21 28.68
C PRO A 11 -29.44 9.78 27.34
N SER A 12 -28.14 9.48 27.36
CA SER A 12 -27.42 8.93 26.22
C SER A 12 -28.12 7.64 25.79
N THR A 13 -28.85 7.70 24.67
CA THR A 13 -29.40 6.52 24.01
C THR A 13 -28.21 5.79 23.40
N THR A 14 -27.62 4.86 24.15
CA THR A 14 -26.68 3.88 23.62
C THR A 14 -27.47 2.96 22.69
N THR A 15 -27.58 3.36 21.42
CA THR A 15 -28.00 2.44 20.36
C THR A 15 -27.11 1.20 20.44
N PRO A 16 -27.68 -0.01 20.54
CA PRO A 16 -26.91 -1.25 20.56
C PRO A 16 -25.99 -1.26 19.34
N GLN A 17 -24.68 -1.19 19.58
CA GLN A 17 -23.71 -1.34 18.52
C GLN A 17 -23.89 -2.76 17.98
N PRO A 18 -24.19 -2.94 16.68
CA PRO A 18 -24.36 -4.27 16.12
C PRO A 18 -23.08 -5.08 16.40
N PRO A 19 -23.22 -6.38 16.75
CA PRO A 19 -22.07 -7.23 17.03
C PRO A 19 -21.06 -7.13 15.88
N PRO A 20 -19.75 -7.14 16.17
CA PRO A 20 -18.72 -6.97 15.16
C PRO A 20 -18.97 -7.98 14.03
N ALA A 21 -19.33 -7.47 12.86
CA ALA A 21 -19.60 -8.30 11.69
C ALA A 21 -18.33 -9.11 11.41
N GLY A 22 -18.48 -10.43 11.33
CA GLY A 22 -17.40 -11.31 10.92
C GLY A 22 -16.79 -10.87 9.58
N MET A 23 -15.54 -11.26 9.34
CA MET A 23 -14.82 -10.92 8.11
C MET A 23 -15.66 -11.33 6.88
N SER A 24 -15.90 -10.38 5.96
CA SER A 24 -16.72 -10.67 4.79
C SER A 24 -15.95 -11.59 3.81
N SER A 25 -16.66 -12.34 2.97
CA SER A 25 -16.02 -13.19 1.95
C SER A 25 -15.14 -12.39 0.98
N ALA A 26 -15.49 -11.12 0.73
CA ALA A 26 -14.69 -10.22 -0.10
C ALA A 26 -13.35 -9.85 0.57
N ASP A 27 -13.36 -9.63 1.89
CA ASP A 27 -12.14 -9.35 2.65
C ASP A 27 -11.20 -10.56 2.66
N ILE A 28 -11.76 -11.75 2.86
CA ILE A 28 -10.98 -13.02 2.81
C ILE A 28 -10.33 -13.20 1.44
N TYR A 29 -11.08 -12.97 0.36
CA TYR A 29 -10.55 -13.07 -0.99
C TYR A 29 -9.44 -12.05 -1.25
N SER A 30 -9.62 -10.80 -0.82
CA SER A 30 -8.61 -9.74 -0.95
C SER A 30 -7.32 -10.09 -0.20
N ILE A 31 -7.43 -10.64 1.01
CA ILE A 31 -6.28 -11.12 1.78
C ILE A 31 -5.57 -12.26 1.04
N ALA A 32 -6.32 -13.26 0.58
CA ALA A 32 -5.76 -14.42 -0.11
C ALA A 32 -5.02 -14.03 -1.41
N VAL A 33 -5.61 -13.16 -2.23
CA VAL A 33 -4.96 -12.65 -3.45
C VAL A 33 -3.69 -11.88 -3.11
N THR A 34 -3.67 -11.14 -2.00
CA THR A 34 -2.49 -10.34 -1.67
C THR A 34 -1.36 -11.26 -1.29
N PHE A 35 -1.69 -12.21 -0.42
CA PHE A 35 -0.75 -13.20 0.03
C PHE A 35 -0.17 -13.96 -1.17
N ALA A 36 -1.02 -14.36 -2.13
CA ALA A 36 -0.59 -14.99 -3.37
C ALA A 36 0.37 -14.11 -4.18
N ILE A 37 0.10 -12.80 -4.33
CA ILE A 37 1.00 -11.86 -5.01
C ILE A 37 2.32 -11.72 -4.25
N GLY A 38 2.30 -11.53 -2.93
CA GLY A 38 3.50 -11.41 -2.10
C GLY A 38 4.39 -12.65 -2.19
N VAL A 39 3.78 -13.85 -2.11
CA VAL A 39 4.49 -15.12 -2.30
C VAL A 39 5.05 -15.24 -3.71
N GLY A 40 4.26 -14.92 -4.74
CA GLY A 40 4.70 -14.95 -6.13
C GLY A 40 5.90 -14.04 -6.38
N LEU A 41 5.87 -12.81 -5.85
CA LEU A 41 7.00 -11.88 -5.94
C LEU A 41 8.23 -12.38 -5.15
N ALA A 42 8.05 -12.96 -3.97
CA ALA A 42 9.15 -13.52 -3.18
C ALA A 42 9.83 -14.70 -3.89
N ILE A 43 9.04 -15.58 -4.52
CA ILE A 43 9.56 -16.69 -5.34
C ILE A 43 10.33 -16.12 -6.54
N LEU A 44 9.74 -15.16 -7.27
CA LEU A 44 10.41 -14.53 -8.42
C LEU A 44 11.72 -13.84 -8.02
N ALA A 45 11.73 -13.12 -6.90
CA ALA A 45 12.92 -12.48 -6.36
C ALA A 45 14.00 -13.51 -6.00
N SER A 46 13.62 -14.61 -5.36
CA SER A 46 14.56 -15.69 -4.96
C SER A 46 15.20 -16.36 -6.18
N ILE A 47 14.39 -16.72 -7.18
CA ILE A 47 14.87 -17.30 -8.44
C ILE A 47 15.79 -16.31 -9.17
N SER A 48 15.35 -15.05 -9.29
CA SER A 48 16.11 -14.02 -9.99
C SER A 48 17.45 -13.74 -9.30
N ALA A 49 17.47 -13.65 -7.96
CA ALA A 49 18.69 -13.43 -7.19
C ALA A 49 19.70 -14.56 -7.38
N HIS A 50 19.23 -15.82 -7.41
CA HIS A 50 20.08 -16.97 -7.69
C HIS A 50 20.74 -16.86 -9.08
N TYR A 51 19.98 -16.52 -10.12
CA TYR A 51 20.52 -16.41 -11.48
C TYR A 51 21.38 -15.17 -11.71
N VAL A 52 21.10 -14.05 -11.04
CA VAL A 52 21.96 -12.86 -11.07
C VAL A 52 23.35 -13.18 -10.52
N GLY A 53 23.44 -13.98 -9.45
CA GLY A 53 24.72 -14.41 -8.90
C GLY A 53 25.55 -15.32 -9.82
N LEU A 54 24.92 -15.97 -10.80
CA LEU A 54 25.58 -16.92 -11.71
C LEU A 54 25.99 -16.30 -13.05
N ARG A 55 25.37 -15.19 -13.49
CA ARG A 55 25.64 -14.58 -14.81
C ARG A 55 25.65 -13.06 -14.74
N ALA A 56 26.84 -12.49 -14.95
CA ALA A 56 27.04 -11.07 -15.18
C ALA A 56 26.24 -10.58 -16.40
N GLY A 57 25.49 -9.48 -16.26
CA GLY A 57 24.72 -8.86 -17.36
C GLY A 57 23.38 -9.52 -17.68
N SER A 58 22.84 -10.35 -16.77
CA SER A 58 21.62 -11.09 -17.03
C SER A 58 20.34 -10.25 -16.94
N THR A 59 19.40 -10.47 -17.86
CA THR A 59 18.00 -10.00 -17.80
C THR A 59 17.32 -10.32 -16.46
N TRP A 60 17.82 -11.31 -15.72
CA TRP A 60 17.36 -11.62 -14.36
C TRP A 60 17.49 -10.44 -13.38
N VAL A 61 18.38 -9.47 -13.62
CA VAL A 61 18.45 -8.23 -12.82
C VAL A 61 17.14 -7.43 -12.91
N LEU A 62 16.52 -7.38 -14.09
CA LEU A 62 15.24 -6.69 -14.28
C LEU A 62 14.12 -7.38 -13.51
N TRP A 63 14.07 -8.71 -13.57
CA TRP A 63 13.07 -9.49 -12.84
C TRP A 63 13.24 -9.39 -11.34
N LEU A 64 14.50 -9.36 -10.86
CA LEU A 64 14.80 -9.10 -9.45
C LEU A 64 14.31 -7.71 -9.04
N ALA A 65 14.60 -6.69 -9.84
CA ALA A 65 14.19 -5.31 -9.56
C ALA A 65 12.67 -5.13 -9.54
N VAL A 66 11.96 -5.72 -10.50
CA VAL A 66 10.48 -5.75 -10.53
C VAL A 66 9.93 -6.43 -9.29
N ALA A 67 10.44 -7.63 -8.96
CA ALA A 67 9.94 -8.41 -7.85
C ALA A 67 10.18 -7.71 -6.51
N VAL A 68 11.40 -7.23 -6.28
CA VAL A 68 11.80 -6.60 -5.02
C VAL A 68 11.23 -5.19 -4.87
N GLY A 69 11.19 -4.41 -5.95
CA GLY A 69 10.48 -3.14 -5.97
C GLY A 69 8.99 -3.32 -5.68
N GLY A 70 8.36 -4.31 -6.31
CA GLY A 70 6.97 -4.68 -6.05
C GLY A 70 6.72 -5.11 -4.61
N LEU A 71 7.64 -5.87 -4.00
CA LEU A 71 7.60 -6.21 -2.57
C LEU A 71 7.74 -4.97 -1.69
N GLY A 72 8.58 -3.99 -2.07
CA GLY A 72 8.70 -2.71 -1.37
C GLY A 72 7.37 -1.94 -1.39
N GLY A 73 6.76 -1.83 -2.57
CA GLY A 73 5.44 -1.21 -2.71
C GLY A 73 4.35 -1.94 -1.91
N LEU A 74 4.37 -3.28 -1.89
CA LEU A 74 3.45 -4.07 -1.09
C LEU A 74 3.66 -3.90 0.42
N ALA A 75 4.91 -3.86 0.88
CA ALA A 75 5.25 -3.66 2.28
C ALA A 75 4.76 -2.29 2.77
N HIS A 76 4.85 -1.26 1.93
CA HIS A 76 4.30 0.06 2.21
C HIS A 76 2.79 0.00 2.50
N GLU A 77 2.04 -0.68 1.64
CA GLU A 77 0.57 -0.84 1.76
C GLU A 77 0.19 -1.62 3.02
N ILE A 78 0.94 -2.67 3.34
CA ILE A 78 0.73 -3.46 4.57
C ILE A 78 0.94 -2.58 5.81
N ALA A 79 2.01 -1.78 5.82
CA ALA A 79 2.33 -0.89 6.92
C ALA A 79 1.25 0.19 7.12
N GLN A 80 0.79 0.80 6.02
CA GLN A 80 -0.21 1.87 6.05
C GLN A 80 -1.61 1.36 6.42
N SER A 81 -1.98 0.18 5.94
CA SER A 81 -3.30 -0.41 6.22
C SER A 81 -3.39 -1.12 7.57
N GLY A 82 -2.30 -1.18 8.33
CA GLY A 82 -2.22 -1.97 9.57
C GLY A 82 -2.47 -3.47 9.34
N GLY A 83 -2.07 -3.98 8.17
CA GLY A 83 -2.26 -5.37 7.74
C GLY A 83 -3.61 -5.68 7.08
N LYS A 84 -4.47 -4.69 6.86
CA LYS A 84 -5.79 -4.87 6.20
C LYS A 84 -5.65 -4.65 4.70
N ILE A 85 -5.35 -5.71 3.96
CA ILE A 85 -5.03 -5.54 2.55
C ILE A 85 -6.29 -5.49 1.68
N LEU A 86 -6.59 -4.30 1.17
CA LEU A 86 -7.71 -4.03 0.26
C LEU A 86 -7.19 -3.92 -1.18
N PHE A 87 -7.62 -4.83 -2.06
CA PHE A 87 -7.37 -4.71 -3.50
C PHE A 87 -8.29 -3.70 -4.17
N PHE A 88 -9.57 -3.71 -3.79
CA PHE A 88 -10.60 -2.88 -4.40
C PHE A 88 -11.61 -2.47 -3.34
N LYS A 89 -11.50 -1.24 -2.86
CA LYS A 89 -12.62 -0.61 -2.15
C LYS A 89 -13.31 0.32 -3.13
N LYS A 90 -14.52 -0.04 -3.54
CA LYS A 90 -15.41 0.89 -4.24
C LYS A 90 -16.01 1.79 -3.17
N GLU A 91 -15.48 3.00 -3.08
CA GLU A 91 -16.12 4.06 -2.30
C GLU A 91 -17.06 4.85 -3.22
N THR A 92 -17.87 5.73 -2.64
CA THR A 92 -18.74 6.63 -3.41
C THR A 92 -17.97 7.48 -4.42
N ASP A 93 -16.68 7.70 -4.17
CA ASP A 93 -15.85 8.63 -4.94
C ASP A 93 -14.90 7.93 -5.93
N GLY A 94 -14.91 6.59 -5.99
CA GLY A 94 -14.09 5.83 -6.95
C GLY A 94 -13.67 4.43 -6.52
N MET A 95 -12.83 3.78 -7.35
CA MET A 95 -12.18 2.53 -7.00
C MET A 95 -10.79 2.78 -6.41
N TYR A 96 -10.59 2.40 -5.16
CA TYR A 96 -9.28 2.37 -4.52
C TYR A 96 -8.55 1.09 -4.91
N LEU A 97 -7.48 1.21 -5.71
CA LEU A 97 -6.65 0.09 -6.20
C LEU A 97 -5.64 -0.49 -5.17
N GLY A 98 -5.68 0.02 -3.93
CA GLY A 98 -4.85 -0.38 -2.77
C GLY A 98 -3.54 -1.10 -3.10
N SER A 99 -3.42 -2.35 -2.69
CA SER A 99 -2.17 -3.13 -2.79
C SER A 99 -1.66 -3.34 -4.21
N LEU A 100 -2.54 -3.37 -5.22
CA LEU A 100 -2.13 -3.53 -6.61
C LEU A 100 -1.43 -2.28 -7.14
N ALA A 101 -1.91 -1.09 -6.76
CA ALA A 101 -1.25 0.17 -7.08
C ALA A 101 0.13 0.24 -6.41
N GLY A 102 0.21 -0.14 -5.12
CA GLY A 102 1.48 -0.23 -4.40
C GLY A 102 2.48 -1.15 -5.08
N VAL A 103 2.10 -2.39 -5.38
CA VAL A 103 2.96 -3.35 -6.09
C VAL A 103 3.42 -2.82 -7.45
N THR A 104 2.50 -2.21 -8.22
CA THR A 104 2.82 -1.71 -9.57
C THR A 104 3.79 -0.54 -9.51
N LEU A 105 3.53 0.46 -8.67
CA LEU A 105 4.44 1.59 -8.46
C LEU A 105 5.78 1.11 -7.92
N GLY A 106 5.75 0.18 -6.97
CA GLY A 106 6.96 -0.43 -6.42
C GLY A 106 7.83 -1.08 -7.49
N ALA A 107 7.23 -1.89 -8.37
CA ALA A 107 7.93 -2.56 -9.46
C ALA A 107 8.56 -1.55 -10.44
N VAL A 108 7.82 -0.49 -10.81
CA VAL A 108 8.35 0.59 -11.66
C VAL A 108 9.52 1.29 -10.98
N ALA A 109 9.42 1.58 -9.69
CA ALA A 109 10.51 2.21 -8.93
C ALA A 109 11.78 1.32 -8.90
N GLY A 110 11.62 0.02 -8.67
CA GLY A 110 12.72 -0.95 -8.71
C GLY A 110 13.41 -0.96 -10.07
N LEU A 111 12.64 -0.98 -11.16
CA LEU A 111 13.18 -0.88 -12.52
C LEU A 111 13.97 0.42 -12.76
N LEU A 112 13.45 1.55 -12.27
CA LEU A 112 14.13 2.84 -12.40
C LEU A 112 15.42 2.89 -11.59
N ALA A 113 15.45 2.28 -10.40
CA ALA A 113 16.64 2.19 -9.56
C ALA A 113 17.78 1.43 -10.27
N VAL A 114 17.45 0.31 -10.92
CA VAL A 114 18.47 -0.50 -11.63
C VAL A 114 18.78 -0.02 -13.04
N ARG A 115 18.01 0.94 -13.60
CA ARG A 115 18.24 1.47 -14.96
C ARG A 115 19.66 2.00 -15.16
N GLY A 116 20.21 2.68 -14.14
CA GLY A 116 21.57 3.22 -14.20
C GLY A 116 22.63 2.14 -14.43
N LEU A 117 22.40 0.94 -13.92
CA LEU A 117 23.30 -0.21 -14.02
C LEU A 117 23.26 -0.87 -15.40
N ILE A 118 22.14 -0.72 -16.11
CA ILE A 118 21.96 -1.25 -17.47
C ILE A 118 22.54 -0.28 -18.49
N VAL A 119 22.34 1.02 -18.28
CA VAL A 119 22.80 2.07 -19.21
C VAL A 119 24.31 2.29 -19.09
N ASN A 120 24.91 2.09 -17.91
CA ASN A 120 26.35 2.24 -17.71
C ASN A 120 26.90 1.16 -16.76
N PRO A 121 27.20 -0.06 -17.26
CA PRO A 121 27.58 -1.22 -16.45
C PRO A 121 29.05 -1.18 -15.99
N THR A 122 29.58 0.01 -15.68
CA THR A 122 30.97 0.19 -15.23
C THR A 122 31.21 -0.41 -13.85
N VAL A 123 30.15 -0.59 -13.05
CA VAL A 123 30.16 -1.32 -11.79
C VAL A 123 29.02 -2.33 -11.83
N GLN A 124 29.32 -3.62 -11.59
CA GLN A 124 28.29 -4.65 -11.39
C GLN A 124 27.98 -4.75 -9.90
N PRO A 125 26.85 -4.21 -9.42
CA PRO A 125 26.50 -4.32 -8.01
C PRO A 125 26.14 -5.77 -7.68
N GLY A 126 26.47 -6.17 -6.46
CA GLY A 126 26.06 -7.47 -5.94
C GLY A 126 24.54 -7.58 -5.83
N ALA A 127 24.03 -8.81 -5.86
CA ALA A 127 22.59 -9.09 -5.75
C ALA A 127 21.95 -8.46 -4.50
N ILE A 128 22.67 -8.39 -3.38
CA ILE A 128 22.19 -7.78 -2.13
C ILE A 128 21.96 -6.28 -2.31
N GLN A 129 22.85 -5.57 -2.99
CA GLN A 129 22.71 -4.14 -3.24
C GLN A 129 21.50 -3.87 -4.15
N LEU A 130 21.35 -4.68 -5.21
CA LEU A 130 20.18 -4.61 -6.10
C LEU A 130 18.87 -4.80 -5.35
N VAL A 131 18.82 -5.77 -4.43
CA VAL A 131 17.66 -6.01 -3.57
C VAL A 131 17.38 -4.77 -2.71
N TYR A 132 18.39 -4.26 -2.01
CA TYR A 132 18.21 -3.11 -1.11
C TYR A 132 17.73 -1.85 -1.84
N GLU A 133 18.40 -1.49 -2.94
CA GLU A 133 18.06 -0.30 -3.74
C GLU A 133 16.67 -0.41 -4.36
N SER A 134 16.33 -1.57 -4.93
CA SER A 134 15.02 -1.78 -5.54
C SER A 134 13.90 -1.74 -4.50
N PHE A 135 14.13 -2.35 -3.33
CA PHE A 135 13.15 -2.37 -2.24
C PHE A 135 12.89 -0.98 -1.69
N LEU A 136 13.96 -0.21 -1.40
CA LEU A 136 13.84 1.16 -0.93
C LEU A 136 13.21 2.08 -1.98
N ALA A 137 13.56 1.93 -3.26
CA ALA A 137 12.90 2.66 -4.33
C ALA A 137 11.40 2.38 -4.37
N GLY A 138 11.01 1.11 -4.21
CA GLY A 138 9.62 0.70 -4.15
C GLY A 138 8.86 1.30 -2.97
N LEU A 139 9.46 1.28 -1.77
CA LEU A 139 8.90 1.93 -0.58
C LEU A 139 8.76 3.45 -0.77
N ALA A 140 9.77 4.10 -1.34
CA ALA A 140 9.84 5.56 -1.47
C ALA A 140 8.86 6.12 -2.51
N LEU A 141 8.77 5.50 -3.69
CA LEU A 141 7.91 6.01 -4.76
C LEU A 141 6.43 6.00 -4.35
N LYS A 142 6.02 4.99 -3.58
CA LYS A 142 4.66 4.93 -3.02
C LYS A 142 4.40 6.10 -2.07
N GLY A 143 5.30 6.37 -1.13
CA GLY A 143 5.16 7.51 -0.21
C GLY A 143 5.06 8.85 -0.94
N ILE A 144 5.80 9.03 -2.03
CA ILE A 144 5.71 10.22 -2.89
C ILE A 144 4.35 10.29 -3.61
N ALA A 145 3.87 9.18 -4.16
CA ALA A 145 2.60 9.14 -4.87
C ALA A 145 1.42 9.51 -3.95
N GLU A 146 1.47 9.11 -2.68
CA GLU A 146 0.44 9.48 -1.70
C GLU A 146 0.53 10.95 -1.27
N ALA A 147 1.75 11.44 -1.05
CA ALA A 147 1.96 12.86 -0.79
C ALA A 147 1.46 13.74 -1.94
N ALA A 148 1.60 13.28 -3.19
CA ALA A 148 1.12 13.97 -4.39
C ALA A 148 -0.38 13.81 -4.64
N GLY A 149 -0.98 12.68 -4.26
CA GLY A 149 -2.41 12.38 -4.46
C GLY A 149 -3.35 13.18 -3.56
N GLY A 150 -2.85 13.71 -2.45
CA GLY A 150 -3.65 14.44 -1.45
C GLY A 150 -4.58 13.54 -0.64
N GLN A 151 -5.04 14.01 0.53
CA GLN A 151 -6.10 13.31 1.25
C GLN A 151 -7.44 13.54 0.56
N ALA A 152 -8.28 12.49 0.51
CA ALA A 152 -9.67 12.62 0.08
C ALA A 152 -10.36 13.66 0.96
N ILE A 153 -10.92 14.71 0.34
CA ILE A 153 -11.71 15.72 1.05
C ILE A 153 -13.01 15.03 1.49
N PRO A 154 -13.36 15.03 2.79
CA PRO A 154 -14.64 14.48 3.23
C PRO A 154 -15.79 15.15 2.47
N PRO A 155 -16.84 14.40 2.10
CA PRO A 155 -18.00 14.99 1.46
C PRO A 155 -18.56 16.11 2.35
N ALA A 156 -18.96 17.22 1.73
CA ALA A 156 -19.54 18.34 2.44
C ALA A 156 -20.75 17.84 3.27
N PRO A 157 -20.89 18.30 4.54
CA PRO A 157 -22.04 17.94 5.35
C PRO A 157 -23.34 18.25 4.59
N ALA A 158 -24.28 17.32 4.59
CA ALA A 158 -25.60 17.58 4.03
C ALA A 158 -26.22 18.83 4.69
N PRO A 159 -27.03 19.62 3.96
CA PRO A 159 -27.65 20.83 4.51
C PRO A 159 -28.38 20.51 5.82
N GLY A 160 -27.89 21.06 6.94
CA GLY A 160 -28.45 20.85 8.28
C GLY A 160 -27.65 19.93 9.22
N GLN A 161 -26.54 19.31 8.78
CA GLN A 161 -25.64 18.61 9.71
C GLN A 161 -24.59 19.56 10.31
N PRO A 162 -24.34 19.50 11.64
CA PRO A 162 -23.29 20.27 12.28
C PRO A 162 -21.92 19.86 11.74
N SER A 163 -21.07 20.85 11.48
CA SER A 163 -19.70 20.64 11.03
C SER A 163 -18.93 19.76 12.04
N PRO A 164 -18.10 18.80 11.59
CA PRO A 164 -17.25 18.06 12.50
C PRO A 164 -16.28 19.01 13.23
N PRO A 165 -15.98 18.76 14.52
CA PRO A 165 -15.04 19.57 15.27
C PRO A 165 -13.66 19.52 14.61
N LYS A 166 -13.01 20.69 14.54
CA LYS A 166 -11.62 20.83 14.05
C LYS A 166 -10.62 20.23 15.01
#